data_AF-A0A7J7IK01-F1
#
_entry.id   AF-A0A7J7IK01-F1
#
_cell.length_a   1.000
_cell.length_b   1.000
_cell.length_c   1.000
_cell.angle_alpha   90.00
_cell.angle_beta   90.00
_cell.angle_gamma   90.00
#
_symmetry.space_group_name_H-M   'P 1'
#
loop_
_entity.id
_entity.type
_entity.pdbx_description
1 polymer ?
#
loop_
_entity_poly.entity_id
_entity_poly.type
_entity_poly.pdbx_seq_one_letter_code
_entity_poly.pdbx_strand_id
1 'polypeptide(L)'
;MKPSMNSICTVIAWQEPVGLMALPILSIDPERCTSEAEAVEPAIALGIALQLTNILRDVGEDALRGRIYLPLEEMRHFGYSEEELFSGVVNDRYQELIKFQIARVRAYYRTAEHGIAKLHPDARLPIRASLDMYRQILDAIEENDYDNFHRRAYVSKLKKALTLPVSWLRVQDTEGTWLGRLWGPFDRGFIQRPNG
;
A
#
# COMPACT_ATOMS: atom_id res chain seq x y z
N MET A 1 -7.04 -8.23 18.32
CA MET A 1 -7.31 -6.83 18.72
C MET A 1 -7.41 -6.02 17.43
N LYS A 2 -8.64 -5.73 16.95
CA LYS A 2 -8.83 -4.90 15.73
C LYS A 2 -8.43 -3.47 16.13
N PRO A 3 -7.52 -2.78 15.42
CA PRO A 3 -7.22 -1.39 15.73
C PRO A 3 -8.51 -0.57 15.56
N SER A 4 -8.76 0.35 16.49
CA SER A 4 -9.93 1.22 16.50
C SER A 4 -9.98 2.01 15.19
N MET A 5 -11.10 1.88 14.47
CA MET A 5 -11.35 2.46 13.14
C MET A 5 -11.63 3.97 13.20
N ASN A 6 -11.64 4.57 14.41
CA ASN A 6 -12.18 5.91 14.64
C ASN A 6 -11.18 7.07 14.47
N SER A 7 -9.86 6.84 14.58
CA SER A 7 -8.87 7.92 14.44
C SER A 7 -8.28 8.04 13.02
N ILE A 8 -8.40 6.98 12.22
CA ILE A 8 -7.93 6.94 10.82
C ILE A 8 -8.94 7.63 9.88
N CYS A 9 -10.23 7.52 10.18
CA CYS A 9 -11.30 8.11 9.37
C CYS A 9 -11.18 9.62 9.20
N THR A 10 -10.67 10.41 10.13
CA THR A 10 -10.63 11.88 9.95
C THR A 10 -9.66 12.35 8.87
N VAL A 11 -8.56 11.61 8.62
CA VAL A 11 -7.60 11.92 7.55
C VAL A 11 -7.91 11.13 6.27
N ILE A 12 -8.45 9.90 6.39
CA ILE A 12 -8.67 8.98 5.27
C ILE A 12 -10.11 9.02 4.71
N ALA A 13 -11.09 9.58 5.43
CA ALA A 13 -12.47 9.74 4.94
C ALA A 13 -12.57 10.58 3.66
N TRP A 14 -11.53 11.35 3.32
CA TRP A 14 -11.46 12.09 2.05
C TRP A 14 -11.05 11.25 0.84
N GLN A 15 -10.61 10.00 1.02
CA GLN A 15 -10.07 9.15 -0.05
C GLN A 15 -10.94 7.94 -0.42
N GLU A 16 -11.94 7.57 0.41
CA GLU A 16 -13.04 6.69 -0.04
C GLU A 16 -13.69 7.18 -1.34
N PRO A 17 -13.98 8.49 -1.52
CA PRO A 17 -14.53 9.01 -2.76
C PRO A 17 -13.58 8.86 -3.95
N VAL A 18 -12.26 8.93 -3.77
CA VAL A 18 -11.30 8.85 -4.91
C VAL A 18 -11.24 7.44 -5.47
N GLY A 19 -11.20 6.42 -4.62
CA GLY A 19 -11.28 5.01 -5.05
C GLY A 19 -12.63 4.71 -5.72
N LEU A 20 -13.72 5.23 -5.18
CA LEU A 20 -15.07 5.07 -5.74
C LEU A 20 -15.31 5.90 -7.02
N MET A 21 -14.70 7.08 -7.16
CA MET A 21 -14.73 7.90 -8.38
C MET A 21 -13.87 7.30 -9.50
N ALA A 22 -12.81 6.58 -9.15
CA ALA A 22 -11.99 5.87 -10.12
C ALA A 22 -12.66 4.57 -10.62
N LEU A 23 -13.56 3.95 -9.85
CA LEU A 23 -14.20 2.69 -10.23
C LEU A 23 -14.95 2.74 -11.59
N PRO A 24 -15.79 3.75 -11.87
CA PRO A 24 -16.44 3.90 -13.18
C PRO A 24 -15.46 4.16 -14.32
N ILE A 25 -14.31 4.78 -14.03
CA ILE A 25 -13.28 5.10 -15.01
C ILE A 25 -12.44 3.86 -15.32
N LEU A 26 -12.08 3.08 -14.31
CA LEU A 26 -11.23 1.90 -14.44
C LEU A 26 -11.96 0.71 -15.07
N SER A 27 -13.30 0.72 -15.06
CA SER A 27 -14.19 -0.30 -15.62
C SER A 27 -13.92 -1.72 -15.10
N ILE A 28 -14.99 -2.41 -14.74
CA ILE A 28 -14.90 -3.77 -14.23
C ILE A 28 -14.96 -4.74 -15.42
N ASP A 29 -14.14 -5.78 -15.40
CA ASP A 29 -14.18 -6.84 -16.42
C ASP A 29 -15.43 -7.71 -16.19
N PRO A 30 -16.45 -7.67 -17.08
CA PRO A 30 -17.70 -8.41 -16.89
C PRO A 30 -17.52 -9.93 -16.96
N GLU A 31 -16.42 -10.44 -17.52
CA GLU A 31 -16.12 -11.88 -17.56
C GLU A 31 -15.50 -12.39 -16.25
N ARG A 32 -14.85 -11.51 -15.48
CA ARG A 32 -14.09 -11.87 -14.27
C ARG A 32 -14.68 -11.33 -12.97
N CYS A 33 -15.68 -10.47 -13.06
CA CYS A 33 -16.33 -9.87 -11.92
C CYS A 33 -17.85 -9.87 -12.12
N THR A 34 -18.52 -10.66 -11.30
CA THR A 34 -19.97 -10.89 -11.40
C THR A 34 -20.80 -9.78 -10.75
N SER A 35 -20.19 -8.88 -9.98
CA SER A 35 -20.87 -7.71 -9.40
C SER A 35 -19.89 -6.59 -9.05
N GLU A 36 -20.33 -5.34 -9.12
CA GLU A 36 -19.52 -4.19 -8.69
C GLU A 36 -19.09 -4.27 -7.23
N ALA A 37 -19.91 -4.89 -6.37
CA ALA A 37 -19.63 -5.09 -4.95
C ALA A 37 -18.33 -5.87 -4.70
N GLU A 38 -17.93 -6.74 -5.62
CA GLU A 38 -16.69 -7.53 -5.52
C GLU A 38 -15.41 -6.74 -5.83
N ALA A 39 -15.53 -5.59 -6.49
CA ALA A 39 -14.42 -4.69 -6.82
C ALA A 39 -14.29 -3.52 -5.82
N VAL A 40 -15.35 -3.24 -5.05
CA VAL A 40 -15.41 -2.13 -4.09
C VAL A 40 -14.39 -2.29 -2.96
N GLU A 41 -14.35 -3.45 -2.29
CA GLU A 41 -13.43 -3.65 -1.15
C GLU A 41 -11.95 -3.54 -1.56
N PRO A 42 -11.47 -4.18 -2.66
CA PRO A 42 -10.11 -3.97 -3.14
C PRO A 42 -9.80 -2.53 -3.55
N ALA A 43 -10.75 -1.80 -4.15
CA ALA A 43 -10.56 -0.41 -4.55
C ALA A 43 -10.42 0.52 -3.33
N ILE A 44 -11.26 0.32 -2.31
CA ILE A 44 -11.14 1.04 -1.03
C ILE A 44 -9.79 0.72 -0.38
N ALA A 45 -9.41 -0.56 -0.32
CA ALA A 45 -8.12 -0.97 0.24
C ALA A 45 -6.94 -0.32 -0.49
N LEU A 46 -6.99 -0.20 -1.82
CA LEU A 46 -5.97 0.48 -2.61
C LEU A 46 -5.87 1.96 -2.24
N GLY A 47 -7.00 2.67 -2.19
CA GLY A 47 -7.04 4.09 -1.82
C GLY A 47 -6.45 4.34 -0.42
N ILE A 48 -6.83 3.51 0.55
CA ILE A 48 -6.28 3.58 1.92
C ILE A 48 -4.77 3.35 1.91
N ALA A 49 -4.29 2.31 1.20
CA ALA A 49 -2.87 1.99 1.16
C ALA A 49 -2.02 3.11 0.54
N LEU A 50 -2.50 3.69 -0.57
CA LEU A 50 -1.81 4.83 -1.22
C LEU A 50 -1.75 6.05 -0.31
N GLN A 51 -2.85 6.35 0.40
CA GLN A 51 -2.89 7.50 1.30
C GLN A 51 -1.98 7.32 2.52
N LEU A 52 -2.03 6.16 3.16
CA LEU A 52 -1.12 5.84 4.27
C LEU A 52 0.34 5.89 3.82
N THR A 53 0.65 5.41 2.61
CA THR A 53 2.01 5.51 2.05
C THR A 53 2.44 6.96 1.85
N ASN A 54 1.55 7.84 1.39
CA ASN A 54 1.86 9.28 1.29
C ASN A 54 2.16 9.88 2.67
N ILE A 55 1.34 9.58 3.68
CA ILE A 55 1.57 10.03 5.06
C ILE A 55 2.94 9.57 5.56
N LEU A 56 3.27 8.28 5.39
CA LEU A 56 4.55 7.73 5.84
C LEU A 56 5.75 8.28 5.09
N ARG A 57 5.61 8.63 3.81
CA ARG A 57 6.70 9.21 3.02
C ARG A 57 7.03 10.64 3.44
N ASP A 58 6.01 11.41 3.83
CA ASP A 58 6.10 12.86 3.97
C ASP A 58 6.03 13.34 5.45
N VAL A 59 6.18 12.43 6.44
CA VAL A 59 6.12 12.75 7.89
C VAL A 59 6.99 13.95 8.27
N GLY A 60 8.25 13.98 7.82
CA GLY A 60 9.15 15.09 8.13
C GLY A 60 8.71 16.43 7.53
N GLU A 61 8.26 16.44 6.28
CA GLU A 61 7.76 17.66 5.63
C GLU A 61 6.48 18.17 6.30
N ASP A 62 5.61 17.26 6.74
CA ASP A 62 4.37 17.62 7.43
C ASP A 62 4.62 18.15 8.84
N ALA A 63 5.56 17.53 9.58
CA ALA A 63 5.99 18.02 10.89
C ALA A 63 6.59 19.43 10.80
N LEU A 64 7.42 19.72 9.80
CA LEU A 64 7.98 21.05 9.54
C LEU A 64 6.90 22.11 9.26
N ARG A 65 5.74 21.71 8.74
CA ARG A 65 4.58 22.58 8.51
C ARG A 65 3.64 22.65 9.71
N GLY A 66 4.00 22.06 10.85
CA GLY A 66 3.18 22.01 12.06
C GLY A 66 1.95 21.09 11.92
N ARG A 67 2.02 20.06 11.06
CA ARG A 67 0.91 19.14 10.79
C ARG A 67 1.25 17.72 11.24
N ILE A 68 0.24 17.03 11.77
CA ILE A 68 0.34 15.63 12.18
C ILE A 68 -0.74 14.84 11.47
N TYR A 69 -0.33 13.89 10.64
CA TYR A 69 -1.23 12.93 9.97
C TYR A 69 -1.08 11.50 10.51
N LEU A 70 -0.09 11.25 11.38
CA LEU A 70 0.03 9.97 12.08
C LEU A 70 -1.13 9.80 13.07
N PRO A 71 -1.67 8.57 13.26
CA PRO A 71 -2.75 8.36 14.20
C PRO A 71 -2.32 8.61 15.65
N LEU A 72 -2.92 9.62 16.29
CA LEU A 72 -2.55 10.06 17.64
C LEU A 72 -2.73 8.96 18.71
N GLU A 73 -3.74 8.11 18.57
CA GLU A 73 -3.93 6.94 19.44
C GLU A 73 -2.74 5.99 19.40
N GLU A 74 -2.15 5.82 18.21
CA GLU A 74 -1.06 4.88 17.99
C GLU A 74 0.26 5.51 18.41
N MET A 75 0.46 6.80 18.15
CA MET A 75 1.56 7.56 18.76
C MET A 75 1.56 7.38 20.30
N ARG A 76 0.40 7.57 20.95
CA ARG A 76 0.26 7.32 22.39
C ARG A 76 0.52 5.86 22.78
N HIS A 77 0.04 4.90 22.00
CA HIS A 77 0.23 3.48 22.27
C HIS A 77 1.71 3.06 22.27
N PHE A 78 2.48 3.58 21.31
CA PHE A 78 3.93 3.37 21.23
C PHE A 78 4.71 4.33 22.15
N GLY A 79 4.02 5.23 22.86
CA GLY A 79 4.61 6.20 23.77
C GLY A 79 5.47 7.25 23.07
N TYR A 80 5.17 7.59 21.81
CA TYR A 80 5.84 8.63 21.04
C TYR A 80 5.03 9.93 21.08
N SER A 81 5.64 11.02 21.51
CA SER A 81 4.93 12.30 21.72
C SER A 81 4.90 13.19 20.47
N GLU A 82 3.98 14.15 20.44
CA GLU A 82 3.91 15.18 19.39
C GLU A 82 5.11 16.11 19.41
N GLU A 83 5.66 16.41 20.59
CA GLU A 83 6.88 17.22 20.74
C GLU A 83 8.10 16.53 20.12
N GLU A 84 8.23 15.21 20.32
CA GLU A 84 9.27 14.41 19.67
C GLU A 84 9.09 14.38 18.15
N LEU A 85 7.85 14.28 17.66
CA LEU A 85 7.54 14.36 16.23
C LEU A 85 7.98 15.70 15.64
N PHE A 86 7.61 16.83 16.26
CA PHE A 86 7.98 18.16 15.76
C PHE A 86 9.48 18.44 15.89
N SER A 87 10.15 17.81 16.84
CA SER A 87 11.61 17.88 17.01
C SER A 87 12.37 16.93 16.08
N GLY A 88 11.67 16.11 15.28
CA GLY A 88 12.29 15.15 14.35
C GLY A 88 13.04 14.02 15.03
N VAL A 89 12.65 13.63 16.26
CA VAL A 89 13.37 12.60 17.02
C VAL A 89 13.05 11.22 16.47
N VAL A 90 14.06 10.56 15.91
CA VAL A 90 13.99 9.16 15.49
C VAL A 90 14.56 8.29 16.61
N ASN A 91 13.68 7.60 17.34
CA ASN A 91 14.03 6.67 18.41
C ASN A 91 13.34 5.30 18.19
N ASP A 92 13.66 4.31 19.03
CA ASP A 92 13.11 2.95 18.88
C ASP A 92 11.57 2.94 18.88
N ARG A 93 10.93 3.79 19.70
CA ARG A 93 9.46 3.92 19.75
C ARG A 93 8.88 4.41 18.42
N TYR A 94 9.55 5.38 17.80
CA TYR A 94 9.19 5.86 16.47
C TYR A 94 9.35 4.76 15.42
N GLN A 95 10.48 4.06 15.42
CA GLN A 95 10.72 2.98 14.45
C GLN A 95 9.67 1.88 14.58
N GLU A 96 9.30 1.48 15.79
CA GLU A 96 8.23 0.50 16.02
C GLU A 96 6.85 1.00 15.55
N LEU A 97 6.53 2.28 15.78
CA LEU A 97 5.31 2.90 15.24
C LEU A 97 5.29 2.84 13.70
N ILE A 98 6.39 3.19 13.03
CA ILE A 98 6.46 3.19 11.56
C ILE A 98 6.42 1.77 11.01
N LYS A 99 7.13 0.81 11.61
CA LYS A 99 7.02 -0.62 11.26
C LYS A 99 5.58 -1.11 11.33
N PHE A 100 4.87 -0.74 12.40
CA PHE A 100 3.46 -1.09 12.56
C PHE A 100 2.58 -0.49 11.46
N GLN A 101 2.79 0.77 11.07
CA GLN A 101 2.08 1.36 9.93
C GLN A 101 2.43 0.67 8.61
N ILE A 102 3.70 0.41 8.33
CA ILE A 102 4.14 -0.26 7.10
C ILE A 102 3.49 -1.64 6.98
N ALA A 103 3.45 -2.41 8.07
CA ALA A 103 2.79 -3.71 8.10
C ALA A 103 1.29 -3.61 7.75
N ARG A 104 0.61 -2.57 8.26
CA ARG A 104 -0.79 -2.27 7.93
C ARG A 104 -0.96 -1.90 6.46
N VAL A 105 -0.12 -1.03 5.91
CA VAL A 105 -0.18 -0.65 4.50
C VAL A 105 0.02 -1.87 3.60
N ARG A 106 1.00 -2.73 3.92
CA ARG A 106 1.25 -3.98 3.20
C ARG A 106 0.04 -4.93 3.25
N ALA A 107 -0.72 -4.94 4.35
CA ALA A 107 -1.97 -5.72 4.43
C ALA A 107 -3.04 -5.19 3.46
N TYR A 108 -3.24 -3.87 3.39
CA TYR A 108 -4.16 -3.27 2.43
C TYR A 108 -3.72 -3.49 0.98
N TYR A 109 -2.42 -3.43 0.68
CA TYR A 109 -1.93 -3.76 -0.66
C TYR A 109 -2.23 -5.20 -1.05
N ARG A 110 -2.09 -6.17 -0.13
CA ARG A 110 -2.50 -7.56 -0.40
C ARG A 110 -3.99 -7.67 -0.71
N THR A 111 -4.85 -6.97 0.02
CA THR A 111 -6.29 -6.94 -0.28
C THR A 111 -6.56 -6.31 -1.66
N ALA A 112 -5.91 -5.20 -1.97
CA ALA A 112 -6.04 -4.52 -3.26
C ALA A 112 -5.57 -5.38 -4.45
N GLU A 113 -4.49 -6.15 -4.29
CA GLU A 113 -3.95 -7.03 -5.34
C GLU A 113 -4.97 -8.06 -5.84
N HIS A 114 -5.82 -8.60 -4.95
CA HIS A 114 -6.89 -9.52 -5.35
C HIS A 114 -7.93 -8.87 -6.27
N GLY A 115 -8.09 -7.54 -6.20
CA GLY A 115 -8.99 -6.80 -7.08
C GLY A 115 -8.42 -6.48 -8.45
N ILE A 116 -7.08 -6.48 -8.61
CA ILE A 116 -6.45 -6.11 -9.90
C ILE A 116 -6.88 -7.07 -11.02
N ALA A 117 -6.98 -8.37 -10.72
CA ALA A 117 -7.42 -9.38 -11.69
C ALA A 117 -8.88 -9.18 -12.16
N LYS A 118 -9.69 -8.43 -11.40
CA LYS A 118 -11.10 -8.14 -11.67
C LYS A 118 -11.31 -6.85 -12.47
N LEU A 119 -10.27 -6.04 -12.65
CA LEU A 119 -10.31 -4.83 -13.48
C LEU A 119 -10.28 -5.20 -14.97
N HIS A 120 -10.79 -4.28 -15.81
CA HIS A 120 -10.62 -4.36 -17.26
C HIS A 120 -9.14 -4.54 -17.64
N PRO A 121 -8.79 -5.39 -18.63
CA PRO A 121 -7.40 -5.67 -19.01
C PRO A 121 -6.51 -4.43 -19.16
N ASP A 122 -7.03 -3.39 -19.83
CA ASP A 122 -6.30 -2.12 -20.05
C ASP A 122 -5.97 -1.36 -18.75
N ALA A 123 -6.77 -1.54 -17.69
CA ALA A 123 -6.58 -0.90 -16.40
C ALA A 123 -5.64 -1.69 -15.47
N ARG A 124 -5.40 -2.99 -15.73
CA ARG A 124 -4.59 -3.85 -14.85
C ARG A 124 -3.15 -3.38 -14.74
N LEU A 125 -2.52 -3.11 -15.88
CA LEU A 125 -1.12 -2.69 -15.94
C LEU A 125 -0.84 -1.37 -15.22
N PRO A 126 -1.56 -0.26 -15.49
CA PRO A 126 -1.29 1.00 -14.81
C PRO A 126 -1.55 0.94 -13.30
N ILE A 127 -2.59 0.22 -12.86
CA ILE A 127 -2.89 0.04 -11.44
C ILE A 127 -1.82 -0.82 -10.76
N ARG A 128 -1.41 -1.93 -11.39
CA ARG A 128 -0.34 -2.77 -10.89
C ARG A 128 0.98 -2.03 -10.78
N ALA A 129 1.36 -1.30 -11.82
CA ALA A 129 2.59 -0.51 -11.84
C ALA A 129 2.59 0.57 -10.74
N SER A 130 1.44 1.22 -10.52
CA SER A 130 1.28 2.20 -9.44
C SER A 130 1.46 1.54 -8.07
N LEU A 131 0.80 0.40 -7.82
CA LEU A 131 0.95 -0.36 -6.58
C LEU A 131 2.40 -0.77 -6.33
N ASP A 132 3.07 -1.34 -7.34
CA ASP A 132 4.45 -1.78 -7.24
C ASP A 132 5.43 -0.61 -7.00
N MET A 133 5.18 0.56 -7.60
CA MET A 133 5.98 1.76 -7.35
C MET A 133 5.80 2.27 -5.91
N TYR A 134 4.58 2.26 -5.40
CA TYR A 134 4.32 2.70 -4.02
C TYR A 134 4.86 1.73 -2.98
N ARG A 135 4.84 0.41 -3.23
CA ARG A 135 5.50 -0.58 -2.36
C ARG A 135 6.99 -0.30 -2.19
N GLN A 136 7.67 0.12 -3.27
CA GLN A 136 9.08 0.49 -3.21
C GLN A 136 9.35 1.72 -2.35
N ILE A 137 8.37 2.60 -2.14
CA ILE A 137 8.52 3.71 -1.19
C ILE A 137 8.63 3.16 0.23
N LEU A 138 7.79 2.17 0.58
CA LEU A 138 7.86 1.52 1.89
C LEU A 138 9.20 0.81 2.09
N ASP A 139 9.68 0.10 1.07
CA ASP A 139 10.97 -0.58 1.12
C ASP A 139 12.12 0.43 1.28
N ALA A 140 12.03 1.61 0.64
CA ALA A 140 13.01 2.68 0.82
C ALA A 140 12.97 3.32 2.23
N ILE A 141 11.81 3.34 2.90
CA ILE A 141 11.70 3.75 4.30
C ILE A 141 12.40 2.72 5.19
N GLU A 142 12.21 1.41 4.94
CA GLU A 142 12.88 0.34 5.67
C GLU A 142 14.40 0.34 5.44
N GLU A 143 14.85 0.55 4.20
CA GLU A 143 16.28 0.62 3.82
C GLU A 143 17.02 1.80 4.47
N ASN A 144 16.30 2.83 4.93
CA ASN A 144 16.87 4.01 5.60
C ASN A 144 16.61 4.01 7.12
N ASP A 145 16.52 2.83 7.73
CA ASP A 145 16.32 2.64 9.18
C ASP A 145 15.09 3.39 9.72
N TYR A 146 14.04 3.50 8.89
CA TYR A 146 12.78 4.18 9.19
C TYR A 146 12.91 5.70 9.43
N ASP A 147 14.04 6.31 9.11
CA ASP A 147 14.20 7.77 9.14
C ASP A 147 13.62 8.41 7.87
N ASN A 148 12.31 8.65 7.90
CA ASN A 148 11.56 9.43 6.91
C ASN A 148 11.41 10.91 7.32
N PHE A 149 12.13 11.37 8.35
CA PHE A 149 12.16 12.76 8.77
C PHE A 149 13.21 13.55 7.98
N HIS A 150 14.44 13.04 7.98
CA HIS A 150 15.60 13.77 7.44
C HIS A 150 15.91 13.38 6.00
N ARG A 151 15.44 12.19 5.58
CA ARG A 151 15.64 11.67 4.24
C ARG A 151 14.31 11.23 3.67
N ARG A 152 13.86 11.95 2.64
CA ARG A 152 12.65 11.55 1.93
C ARG A 152 12.93 10.25 1.17
N ALA A 153 12.11 9.24 1.43
CA ALA A 153 12.18 7.96 0.75
C ALA A 153 11.81 8.13 -0.74
N TYR A 154 12.84 8.21 -1.58
CA TYR A 154 12.67 8.29 -3.03
C TYR A 154 13.06 6.97 -3.68
N VAL A 155 12.14 6.45 -4.50
CA VAL A 155 12.47 5.37 -5.42
C VAL A 155 13.41 5.94 -6.50
N SER A 156 14.61 5.37 -6.61
CA SER A 156 15.60 5.79 -7.60
C SER A 156 15.06 5.63 -9.03
N LYS A 157 15.52 6.47 -9.96
CA LYS A 157 15.05 6.45 -11.37
C LYS A 157 15.21 5.08 -12.04
N LEU A 158 16.24 4.32 -11.64
CA LEU A 158 16.50 2.95 -12.09
C LEU A 158 15.49 1.94 -11.53
N LYS A 159 15.20 1.99 -10.22
CA LYS A 159 14.16 1.14 -9.60
C LYS A 159 12.80 1.41 -10.26
N LYS A 160 12.44 2.69 -10.50
CA LYS A 160 11.21 3.08 -11.24
C LYS A 160 11.15 2.51 -12.66
N ALA A 161 12.26 2.54 -13.39
CA ALA A 161 12.32 2.03 -14.76
C ALA A 161 12.17 0.49 -14.82
N LEU A 162 12.69 -0.22 -13.81
CA LEU A 162 12.57 -1.68 -13.69
C LEU A 162 11.18 -2.11 -13.19
N THR A 163 10.43 -1.24 -12.52
CA THR A 163 9.06 -1.52 -12.08
C THR A 163 8.15 -1.90 -13.25
N LEU A 164 8.18 -1.14 -14.34
CA LEU A 164 7.28 -1.34 -15.48
C LEU A 164 7.37 -2.73 -16.13
N PRO A 165 8.56 -3.23 -16.53
CA PRO A 165 8.67 -4.57 -17.12
C PRO A 165 8.32 -5.69 -16.12
N VAL A 166 8.62 -5.50 -14.83
CA VAL A 166 8.28 -6.47 -13.78
C VAL A 166 6.77 -6.50 -13.50
N SER A 167 6.12 -5.35 -13.44
CA SER A 167 4.66 -5.24 -13.31
C SER A 167 3.96 -5.87 -14.50
N TRP A 168 4.47 -5.65 -15.71
CA TRP A 168 3.94 -6.25 -16.93
C TRP A 168 4.00 -7.78 -16.90
N LEU A 169 5.13 -8.37 -16.50
CA LEU A 169 5.27 -9.83 -16.36
C LEU A 169 4.27 -10.42 -15.36
N ARG A 170 4.03 -9.76 -14.22
CA ARG A 170 3.10 -10.28 -13.19
C ARG A 170 1.63 -10.14 -13.60
N VAL A 171 1.29 -9.16 -14.43
CA VAL A 171 -0.06 -9.09 -15.02
C VAL A 171 -0.27 -10.26 -15.98
N GLN A 172 0.72 -10.61 -16.80
CA GLN A 172 0.66 -11.74 -17.74
C GLN A 172 0.47 -13.10 -17.02
N ASP A 173 1.13 -13.32 -15.89
CA ASP A 173 0.92 -14.52 -15.06
C ASP A 173 -0.53 -14.65 -14.53
N THR A 174 -1.23 -13.52 -14.40
CA THR A 174 -2.64 -13.48 -13.98
C THR A 174 -3.63 -13.76 -15.14
N GLU A 175 -3.14 -13.70 -16.38
CA GLU A 175 -3.97 -13.84 -17.59
C GLU A 175 -4.02 -15.26 -18.17
N GLY A 176 -3.21 -16.21 -17.67
CA GLY A 176 -3.27 -17.60 -18.16
C GLY A 176 -2.95 -17.72 -19.65
N THR A 177 -2.09 -16.84 -20.18
CA THR A 177 -1.61 -16.91 -21.57
C THR A 177 -0.60 -18.05 -21.74
N TRP A 178 -0.44 -18.53 -22.99
CA TRP A 178 0.30 -19.73 -23.40
C TRP A 178 1.72 -19.92 -22.79
N LEU A 179 2.37 -18.85 -22.30
CA LEU A 179 3.66 -18.91 -21.61
C LEU A 179 3.58 -19.57 -20.21
N GLY A 180 2.47 -19.44 -19.49
CA GLY A 180 2.27 -20.10 -18.18
C GLY A 180 2.12 -21.62 -18.26
N ARG A 181 1.91 -22.17 -19.46
CA ARG A 181 1.82 -23.62 -19.71
C ARG A 181 3.18 -24.29 -19.90
N LEU A 182 4.22 -23.51 -20.23
CA LEU A 182 5.59 -23.99 -20.43
C LEU A 182 6.45 -23.89 -19.16
N TRP A 183 6.04 -23.09 -18.18
CA TRP A 183 6.77 -22.89 -16.93
C TRP A 183 5.84 -22.95 -15.71
N GLY A 184 5.50 -24.17 -15.28
CA GLY A 184 5.02 -24.40 -13.91
C GLY A 184 6.05 -25.21 -13.12
N PRO A 185 6.05 -25.21 -11.77
CA PRO A 185 5.59 -24.22 -10.80
C PRO A 185 6.81 -23.67 -10.01
N PHE A 186 7.15 -22.39 -10.15
CA PHE A 186 8.02 -21.75 -9.16
C PHE A 186 7.14 -21.11 -8.08
N ASP A 187 7.32 -21.58 -6.84
CA ASP A 187 6.66 -21.18 -5.59
C ASP A 187 5.22 -21.66 -5.35
N ARG A 188 5.09 -22.99 -5.18
CA ARG A 188 4.25 -23.53 -4.10
C ARG A 188 5.13 -23.91 -2.91
N GLY A 189 5.47 -22.92 -2.10
CA GLY A 189 6.05 -23.10 -0.77
C GLY A 189 5.38 -22.14 0.19
N PHE A 190 4.81 -22.66 1.28
CA PHE A 190 4.17 -21.94 2.40
C PHE A 190 2.70 -21.56 2.25
N ILE A 191 1.85 -22.58 2.11
CA ILE A 191 0.58 -22.63 2.85
C ILE A 191 0.61 -23.88 3.71
N GLN A 192 1.07 -23.74 4.97
CA GLN A 192 0.76 -24.73 5.99
C GLN A 192 -0.72 -24.56 6.36
N ARG A 193 -1.50 -25.61 6.14
CA ARG A 193 -2.84 -25.78 6.74
C ARG A 193 -2.66 -26.09 8.23
N PRO A 194 -3.44 -25.52 9.15
CA PRO A 194 -3.55 -26.10 10.48
C PRO A 194 -4.42 -27.36 10.40
N ASN A 195 -3.89 -28.47 10.92
CA ASN A 195 -4.66 -29.65 11.30
C ASN A 195 -5.34 -29.38 12.65
N GLY A 196 -6.61 -29.75 12.77
CA GLY A 196 -7.39 -29.70 14.02
C GLY A 196 -8.86 -29.45 13.76
#